data_AF-A0A3B8SY84-F1
#
_entry.id   AF-A0A3B8SY84-F1
#
_cell.length_a   1.000
_cell.length_b   1.000
_cell.length_c   1.000
_cell.angle_alpha   90.00
_cell.angle_beta   90.00
_cell.angle_gamma   90.00
#
_symmetry.space_group_name_H-M   'P 1'
#
loop_
_entity.id
_entity.type
_entity.pdbx_description
1 polymer ?
#
loop_
_entity_poly.entity_id
_entity_poly.type
_entity_poly.pdbx_seq_one_letter_code
_entity_poly.pdbx_strand_id
1 'polypeptide(L)' 'MINYHPTDKQLQQFAEGNISPALALVVSAHCDVCSQCQEKVDDINIELSSVIENVRAHDFKDPAFEKMLA' A
#
# COMPACT_ATOMS: atom_id res chain seq x y z
N MET A 1 -7.94 -22.83 6.82
CA MET A 1 -9.28 -22.24 6.87
C MET A 1 -9.30 -21.28 8.05
N ILE A 2 -9.10 -20.00 7.77
CA ILE A 2 -9.11 -18.93 8.77
C ILE A 2 -10.53 -18.36 8.76
N ASN A 3 -11.15 -18.23 9.93
CA ASN A 3 -12.55 -17.79 10.03
C ASN A 3 -12.68 -16.27 10.27
N TYR A 4 -11.57 -15.61 10.64
CA TYR A 4 -11.54 -14.19 10.97
C TYR A 4 -10.51 -13.51 10.08
N HIS A 5 -11.00 -12.69 9.17
CA HIS A 5 -10.18 -11.91 8.26
C HIS A 5 -10.15 -10.44 8.71
N PRO A 6 -9.08 -9.71 8.40
CA PRO A 6 -9.12 -8.26 8.38
C PRO A 6 -10.29 -7.80 7.51
N THR A 7 -10.95 -6.73 7.95
CA THR A 7 -12.03 -6.12 7.16
C THR A 7 -11.47 -5.54 5.87
N ASP A 8 -12.30 -5.43 4.83
CA ASP A 8 -11.85 -4.86 3.55
C ASP A 8 -11.29 -3.43 3.73
N LYS A 9 -11.87 -2.64 4.65
CA LYS A 9 -11.34 -1.33 5.03
C LYS A 9 -9.91 -1.40 5.60
N GLN A 10 -9.60 -2.40 6.42
CA GLN A 10 -8.26 -2.57 6.98
C GLN A 10 -7.26 -3.01 5.92
N LEU A 11 -7.67 -3.86 4.96
CA LEU A 11 -6.83 -4.25 3.83
C LEU A 11 -6.53 -3.06 2.91
N GLN A 12 -7.55 -2.22 2.65
CA GLN A 12 -7.40 -0.98 1.89
C GLN A 12 -6.41 -0.02 2.55
N GLN A 13 -6.62 0.28 3.84
CA GLN A 13 -5.73 1.16 4.60
C GLN A 13 -4.30 0.62 4.68
N PHE A 14 -4.14 -0.70 4.73
CA PHE A 14 -2.83 -1.35 4.72
C PHE A 14 -2.13 -1.16 3.37
N ALA A 15 -2.80 -1.43 2.26
CA ALA A 15 -2.27 -1.24 0.90
C ALA A 15 -1.91 0.24 0.62
N GLU A 16 -2.73 1.18 1.10
CA GLU A 16 -2.48 2.63 1.00
C GLU A 16 -1.33 3.12 1.89
N GLY A 17 -0.83 2.30 2.82
CA GLY A 17 0.13 2.71 3.85
C GLY A 17 -0.46 3.67 4.89
N ASN A 18 -1.79 3.79 4.98
CA ASN A 18 -2.52 4.70 5.86
C ASN A 18 -3.21 3.94 7.04
N ILE A 19 -2.46 3.06 7.69
CA ILE A 19 -2.91 2.24 8.81
C ILE A 19 -1.97 2.42 10.00
N SER A 20 -2.46 2.22 11.24
CA SER A 20 -1.58 2.33 12.40
C SER A 20 -0.49 1.26 12.38
N PRO A 21 0.73 1.52 12.86
CA PRO A 21 1.84 0.56 12.79
C PRO A 21 1.53 -0.78 13.46
N ALA A 22 0.82 -0.75 14.60
CA ALA A 22 0.43 -1.97 15.30
C ALA A 22 -0.51 -2.83 14.44
N LEU A 23 -1.45 -2.20 13.73
CA LEU A 23 -2.39 -2.92 12.86
C LEU A 23 -1.73 -3.33 11.55
N ALA A 24 -0.78 -2.54 11.03
CA ALA A 24 0.05 -2.92 9.88
C ALA A 24 0.79 -4.24 10.12
N LEU A 25 1.40 -4.38 11.31
CA LEU A 25 2.10 -5.62 11.69
C LEU A 25 1.14 -6.82 11.72
N VAL A 26 -0.07 -6.65 12.28
CA VAL A 26 -1.07 -7.72 12.34
C VAL A 26 -1.56 -8.11 10.95
N VAL A 27 -1.86 -7.13 10.09
CA VAL A 27 -2.33 -7.39 8.71
C VAL A 27 -1.22 -8.05 7.88
N SER A 28 0.04 -7.60 8.02
CA SER A 28 1.19 -8.24 7.38
C SER A 28 1.33 -9.70 7.77
N ALA A 29 1.36 -10.00 9.07
CA ALA A 29 1.47 -11.37 9.56
C ALA A 29 0.28 -12.25 9.14
N HIS A 30 -0.91 -11.64 8.96
CA HIS A 30 -2.08 -12.35 8.43
C HIS A 30 -1.93 -12.70 6.95
N CYS A 31 -1.41 -11.79 6.13
CA CYS A 31 -1.19 -12.03 4.71
C CYS A 31 -0.16 -13.15 4.47
N ASP A 32 0.86 -13.26 5.32
CA ASP A 32 1.86 -14.35 5.27
C ASP A 32 1.23 -15.75 5.39
N VAL A 33 0.07 -15.87 6.03
CA VAL A 33 -0.58 -17.17 6.33
C VAL A 33 -1.96 -17.34 5.69
N CYS A 34 -2.48 -16.31 5.01
CA CYS A 34 -3.79 -16.30 4.40
C CYS A 34 -3.74 -15.82 2.94
N SER A 35 -3.75 -16.77 2.00
CA SER A 35 -3.71 -16.47 0.56
C SER A 35 -4.84 -15.55 0.10
N GLN A 36 -6.04 -15.70 0.67
CA GLN A 36 -7.20 -14.86 0.33
C GLN A 36 -6.97 -13.38 0.68
N CYS A 37 -6.36 -13.09 1.83
CA CYS A 37 -6.09 -11.72 2.24
C CYS A 37 -4.89 -11.14 1.51
N GLN A 38 -3.87 -11.96 1.22
CA GLN A 38 -2.75 -11.57 0.36
C GLN A 38 -3.24 -11.17 -1.05
N GLU A 39 -4.06 -12.00 -1.68
CA GLU A 39 -4.61 -11.74 -3.02
C GLU A 39 -5.43 -10.45 -3.07
N LYS A 40 -6.28 -10.22 -2.04
CA LYS A 40 -7.02 -8.95 -1.93
C LYS A 40 -6.11 -7.73 -1.84
N VAL A 41 -5.01 -7.81 -1.08
CA VAL A 41 -4.04 -6.71 -0.97
C VAL A 41 -3.34 -6.48 -2.30
N ASP A 42 -2.99 -7.54 -3.03
CA ASP A 42 -2.38 -7.44 -4.35
C ASP A 42 -3.33 -6.78 -5.37
N ASP A 43 -4.61 -7.15 -5.37
CA ASP A 43 -5.63 -6.52 -6.22
C ASP A 43 -5.75 -5.02 -5.94
N ILE A 44 -5.78 -4.62 -4.66
CA ILE A 44 -5.84 -3.21 -4.25
C ILE A 44 -4.57 -2.48 -4.69
N ASN A 45 -3.39 -3.10 -4.54
CA ASN A 45 -2.12 -2.50 -4.97
C ASN A 45 -2.08 -2.26 -6.48
N ILE A 46 -2.62 -3.18 -7.29
CA ILE A 46 -2.75 -3.03 -8.74
C ILE A 46 -3.71 -1.88 -9.08
N GLU A 47 -4.83 -1.76 -8.36
CA GLU A 47 -5.76 -0.65 -8.55
C GLU A 47 -5.07 0.69 -8.24
N LEU A 48 -4.37 0.78 -7.10
CA LEU A 48 -3.63 1.98 -6.70
C LEU A 48 -2.51 2.34 -7.69
N SER A 49 -1.78 1.35 -8.23
CA SER A 49 -0.72 1.61 -9.21
C SER A 49 -1.27 2.23 -10.49
N SER A 50 -2.44 1.79 -10.95
CA SER A 50 -3.10 2.36 -12.15
C SER A 50 -3.40 3.86 -12.01
N VAL A 51 -3.64 4.33 -10.78
CA VAL A 51 -3.83 5.76 -10.49
C VAL A 51 -2.51 6.51 -10.65
N ILE A 52 -1.40 5.95 -10.16
CA ILE A 52 -0.06 6.56 -10.23
C ILE A 52 0.44 6.63 -11.67
N GLU A 53 0.24 5.59 -12.48
CA GLU A 53 0.67 5.57 -13.89
C GLU A 53 0.02 6.68 -14.73
N ASN A 54 -1.16 7.14 -14.35
CA ASN A 54 -1.86 8.24 -15.00
C ASN A 54 -1.44 9.63 -14.50
N VAL A 55 -0.61 9.71 -13.45
CA VAL A 55 0.01 10.96 -13.02
C VAL A 55 1.15 11.28 -13.97
N ARG A 56 0.97 12.30 -14.83
CA ARG A 56 2.09 12.89 -15.57
C ARG A 56 3.14 13.33 -14.55
N ALA A 57 4.35 12.77 -14.64
CA ALA A 57 5.50 13.27 -13.92
C ALA A 57 5.62 14.77 -14.23
N HIS A 58 5.24 15.59 -13.26
CA HIS A 58 5.43 17.02 -13.39
C HIS A 58 6.94 17.24 -13.28
N ASP A 59 7.54 17.92 -14.26
CA ASP A 59 8.94 18.38 -14.16
C ASP A 59 9.03 19.37 -12.99
N PHE A 60 9.21 18.84 -11.77
CA PHE A 60 9.39 19.65 -10.57
C PHE A 60 10.88 19.87 -10.38
N LYS A 61 11.40 20.93 -10.99
CA LYS A 61 12.74 21.42 -10.72
C LYS A 61 12.72 22.18 -9.40
N ASP A 62 13.04 21.48 -8.32
CA ASP A 62 13.28 22.10 -7.02
C ASP A 62 14.79 22.40 -6.86
N PRO A 63 15.20 23.68 -6.82
CA PRO A 63 16.60 24.05 -6.62
C PRO A 63 17.19 23.52 -5.31
N ALA A 64 16.38 23.32 -4.27
CA ALA A 64 16.83 22.74 -3.01
C ALA A 64 17.11 21.24 -3.17
N PHE A 65 16.32 20.53 -3.98
CA PHE A 65 16.53 19.12 -4.28
C PHE A 65 17.79 18.91 -5.13
N GLU A 66 18.04 19.74 -6.14
CA GLU A 66 19.27 19.68 -6.95
C GLU A 66 20.54 19.87 -6.10
N LYS A 67 20.47 20.76 -5.09
CA LYS A 67 21.59 21.03 -4.19
C LYS A 67 21.86 19.89 -3.19
N MET A 68 20.89 19.01 -2.97
CA MET A 68 21.03 17.84 -2.08
C MET A 68 21.63 16.62 -2.80
N LEU A 69 21.55 16.60 -4.14
CA LEU A 69 22.11 15.55 -5.01
C LEU A 69 23.51 15.88 -5.55
N ALA A 70 24.00 17.10 -5.35
CA ALA A 70 25.29 17.59 -5.82
C ALA A 70 26.43 17.41 -4.80
#